data_AF-W1Y0F2-F1
#
_entry.id   AF-W1Y0F2-F1
#
_cell.length_a   1.000
_cell.length_b   1.000
_cell.length_c   1.000
_cell.angle_alpha   90.00
_cell.angle_beta   90.00
_cell.angle_gamma   90.00
#
_symmetry.space_group_name_H-M   'P 1'
#
loop_
_entity.id
_entity.type
_entity.pdbx_description
1 polymer ?
#
loop_
_entity_poly.entity_id
_entity_poly.type
_entity_poly.pdbx_seq_one_letter_code
_entity_poly.pdbx_strand_id
1 'polypeptide(L)'
;GEDTPINYVANKANLVVKYVDENGKELLPTETKEGKVGDEYSTSGKVITGYVLDRVEGEAKGKIGTDGTTVTYVYKPLGSWIPNILGQPTNPI
;
A
#
# COMPACT_ATOMS: atom_id res chain seq x y z
N GLY A 1 -38.17 -11.10 27.54
CA GLY A 1 -37.98 -11.16 26.08
C GLY A 1 -37.61 -9.79 25.65
N GLU A 2 -36.43 -9.65 25.04
CA GLU A 2 -36.05 -8.54 24.17
C GLU A 2 -34.68 -8.93 23.62
N ASP A 3 -34.70 -9.78 22.59
CA ASP A 3 -33.56 -10.02 21.73
C ASP A 3 -33.23 -8.69 21.05
N THR A 4 -32.23 -7.97 21.58
CA THR A 4 -31.69 -6.77 20.95
C THR A 4 -31.35 -7.14 19.51
N PRO A 5 -32.02 -6.55 18.48
CA PRO A 5 -31.65 -6.82 17.11
C PRO A 5 -30.27 -6.21 16.90
N ILE A 6 -29.23 -7.04 16.95
CA ILE A 6 -27.95 -6.72 16.33
C ILE A 6 -28.25 -6.52 14.84
N ASN A 7 -28.52 -5.27 14.48
CA ASN A 7 -28.67 -4.81 13.12
C ASN A 7 -27.31 -4.96 12.46
N TYR A 8 -27.02 -6.15 11.94
CA TYR A 8 -25.90 -6.41 11.05
C TYR A 8 -26.22 -5.73 9.72
N VAL A 9 -26.12 -4.41 9.69
CA VAL A 9 -25.91 -3.72 8.43
C VAL A 9 -24.56 -4.22 7.97
N ALA A 10 -24.50 -4.88 6.82
CA ALA A 10 -23.24 -5.10 6.12
C ALA A 10 -22.68 -3.70 5.81
N ASN A 11 -21.97 -3.12 6.78
CA ASN A 11 -21.34 -1.81 6.65
C ASN A 11 -20.34 -1.99 5.53
N LYS A 12 -20.67 -1.43 4.36
CA LYS A 12 -19.74 -1.38 3.25
C LYS A 12 -18.54 -0.59 3.73
N ALA A 13 -17.37 -1.17 3.62
CA ALA A 13 -16.13 -0.58 4.07
C ALA A 13 -15.14 -0.59 2.91
N ASN A 14 -14.56 0.56 2.63
CA ASN A 14 -13.62 0.74 1.53
C ASN A 14 -12.19 0.50 2.00
N LEU A 15 -11.50 -0.37 1.27
CA LEU A 15 -10.06 -0.56 1.35
C LEU A 15 -9.40 0.37 0.33
N VAL A 16 -8.66 1.35 0.82
CA VAL A 16 -7.97 2.33 -0.01
C VAL A 16 -6.49 1.98 -0.04
N VAL A 17 -5.94 1.72 -1.22
CA VAL A 17 -4.55 1.38 -1.44
C VAL A 17 -3.86 2.51 -2.19
N LYS A 18 -2.95 3.20 -1.52
CA LYS A 18 -2.17 4.29 -2.08
C LYS A 18 -0.75 3.83 -2.40
N TYR A 19 -0.16 4.37 -3.46
CA TYR A 19 1.22 4.10 -3.84
C TYR A 19 1.94 5.44 -3.99
N VAL A 20 2.76 5.77 -3.00
CA VAL A 20 3.45 7.06 -2.92
C VAL A 20 4.96 6.84 -2.88
N ASP A 21 5.72 7.82 -3.31
CA ASP A 21 7.17 7.87 -3.12
C ASP A 21 7.52 8.34 -1.69
N GLU A 22 8.80 8.26 -1.31
CA GLU A 22 9.34 8.86 -0.08
C GLU A 22 9.04 10.36 0.06
N ASN A 23 8.84 11.05 -1.07
CA ASN A 23 8.44 12.46 -1.12
C ASN A 23 6.92 12.68 -1.00
N GLY A 24 6.12 11.62 -0.79
CA GLY A 24 4.66 11.68 -0.76
C GLY A 24 4.01 11.87 -2.14
N LYS A 25 4.79 11.79 -3.22
CA LYS A 25 4.29 11.87 -4.59
C LYS A 25 3.57 10.57 -4.96
N GLU A 26 2.31 10.64 -5.38
CA GLU A 26 1.60 9.48 -5.93
C GLU A 26 2.30 8.98 -7.19
N LEU A 27 2.75 7.72 -7.15
CA LEU A 27 3.43 7.05 -8.26
C LEU A 27 2.46 6.25 -9.13
N LEU A 28 1.40 5.73 -8.52
CA LEU A 28 0.31 5.02 -9.19
C LEU A 28 -1.02 5.60 -8.74
N PRO A 29 -2.08 5.44 -9.56
CA PRO A 29 -3.42 5.77 -9.12
C PRO A 29 -3.80 4.98 -7.86
N THR A 30 -4.37 5.68 -6.88
CA THR A 30 -4.95 5.07 -5.68
C THR A 30 -6.01 4.04 -6.09
N GLU A 31 -5.91 2.82 -5.56
CA GLU A 31 -6.89 1.76 -5.78
C GLU A 31 -7.86 1.70 -4.61
N THR A 32 -9.14 1.93 -4.88
CA THR A 32 -10.21 1.73 -3.90
C THR A 32 -10.90 0.41 -4.18
N LYS A 33 -10.94 -0.46 -3.18
CA LYS A 33 -11.61 -1.74 -3.23
C LYS A 33 -12.76 -1.73 -2.25
N GLU A 34 -13.97 -1.90 -2.77
CA GLU A 34 -15.15 -2.05 -1.93
C GLU A 34 -15.12 -3.43 -1.27
N GLY A 35 -15.21 -3.45 0.06
CA GLY A 35 -15.34 -4.66 0.86
C GLY A 35 -16.42 -4.49 1.92
N LYS A 36 -16.50 -5.45 2.83
CA LYS A 36 -17.42 -5.39 3.98
C LYS A 36 -16.61 -5.50 5.26
N VAL A 37 -17.13 -4.94 6.35
CA VAL A 37 -16.51 -5.10 7.66
C VAL A 37 -16.34 -6.58 7.98
N GLY A 38 -15.11 -6.96 8.35
CA GLY A 38 -14.76 -8.35 8.66
C GLY A 38 -14.32 -9.19 7.46
N ASP A 39 -14.45 -8.70 6.22
CA ASP A 39 -13.85 -9.37 5.05
C ASP A 39 -12.33 -9.40 5.19
N GLU A 40 -11.73 -10.54 4.86
CA GLU A 40 -10.29 -10.67 4.76
C GLU A 40 -9.80 -9.95 3.50
N TYR A 41 -8.79 -9.10 3.69
CA TYR A 41 -8.15 -8.43 2.58
C TYR A 41 -6.65 -8.71 2.60
N SER A 42 -6.09 -8.73 1.39
CA SER A 42 -4.66 -8.86 1.15
C SER A 42 -4.31 -7.92 0.02
N THR A 43 -3.42 -6.98 0.30
CA THR A 43 -2.88 -6.02 -0.65
C THR A 43 -1.40 -6.30 -0.80
N SER A 44 -0.89 -6.05 -2.00
CA SER A 44 0.51 -6.17 -2.32
C SER A 44 0.97 -4.93 -3.04
N GLY A 45 2.23 -4.54 -2.80
CA GLY A 45 2.85 -3.46 -3.54
C GLY A 45 2.95 -3.85 -5.02
N LYS A 46 2.64 -2.92 -5.90
CA LYS A 46 2.89 -3.06 -7.33
C LYS A 46 4.35 -2.82 -7.66
N VAL A 47 4.85 -3.47 -8.70
CA VAL A 47 6.17 -3.18 -9.26
C VAL A 47 6.06 -1.90 -10.08
N ILE A 48 6.84 -0.90 -9.72
CA ILE A 48 6.89 0.39 -10.39
C ILE A 48 8.27 0.51 -11.03
N THR A 49 8.33 0.71 -12.35
CA THR A 49 9.61 0.83 -13.05
C THR A 49 10.43 1.99 -12.48
N GLY A 50 11.64 1.71 -12.01
CA GLY A 50 12.52 2.70 -11.41
C GLY A 50 12.29 2.95 -9.92
N TYR A 51 11.39 2.21 -9.25
CA TYR A 51 11.15 2.30 -7.82
C TYR A 51 11.06 0.93 -7.14
N VAL A 52 11.44 0.85 -5.87
CA VAL A 52 11.34 -0.33 -5.01
C VAL A 52 10.45 -0.01 -3.82
N LEU A 53 9.65 -0.99 -3.38
CA LEU A 53 8.87 -0.84 -2.16
C LEU A 53 9.82 -0.69 -0.97
N ASP A 54 9.75 0.44 -0.28
CA ASP A 54 10.56 0.73 0.90
C ASP A 54 9.85 0.29 2.17
N ARG A 55 8.60 0.75 2.34
CA ARG A 55 7.77 0.40 3.49
C ARG A 55 6.29 0.42 3.15
N VAL A 56 5.50 -0.23 3.99
CA VAL A 56 4.05 -0.18 3.94
C VAL A 56 3.56 0.47 5.22
N GLU A 57 2.76 1.51 5.08
CA GLU A 57 2.10 2.21 6.16
C GLU A 57 0.64 1.72 6.22
N GLY A 58 0.28 1.15 7.36
CA GLY A 58 -0.99 0.43 7.54
C GLY A 58 -0.80 -1.09 7.47
N GLU A 59 -1.92 -1.81 7.47
CA GLU A 59 -1.92 -3.27 7.46
C GLU A 59 -2.13 -3.78 6.03
N ALA A 60 -1.10 -4.39 5.42
CA ALA A 60 -1.20 -4.97 4.07
C ALA A 60 -2.09 -6.22 3.98
N LYS A 61 -2.41 -6.81 5.12
CA LYS A 61 -3.28 -7.98 5.24
C LYS A 61 -3.99 -7.92 6.56
N GLY A 62 -5.25 -8.29 6.58
CA GLY A 62 -6.05 -8.24 7.79
C GLY A 62 -7.52 -8.40 7.47
N LYS A 63 -8.36 -7.91 8.38
CA LYS A 63 -9.80 -7.82 8.19
C LYS A 63 -10.19 -6.36 8.08
N ILE A 64 -11.09 -6.05 7.16
CA ILE A 64 -11.53 -4.67 6.97
C ILE A 64 -12.24 -4.20 8.24
N GLY A 65 -11.76 -3.10 8.82
CA GLY A 65 -12.34 -2.48 10.02
C GLY A 65 -13.66 -1.79 9.74
N THR A 66 -14.39 -1.42 10.80
CA THR A 66 -15.67 -0.71 10.73
C THR A 66 -15.60 0.61 9.97
N ASP A 67 -14.48 1.31 10.10
CA ASP A 67 -14.23 2.64 9.52
C ASP A 67 -13.54 2.57 8.14
N GLY A 68 -13.37 1.36 7.59
CA GLY A 68 -12.56 1.12 6.40
C GLY A 68 -11.08 0.96 6.72
N THR A 69 -10.28 0.70 5.70
CA THR A 69 -8.84 0.44 5.86
C THR A 69 -8.08 1.21 4.79
N THR A 70 -7.02 1.90 5.20
CA THR A 70 -6.12 2.57 4.26
C THR A 70 -4.74 1.96 4.35
N VAL A 71 -4.20 1.52 3.22
CA VAL A 71 -2.86 0.96 3.10
C VAL A 71 -2.07 1.86 2.16
N THR A 72 -0.93 2.35 2.61
CA THR A 72 -0.08 3.23 1.82
C THR A 72 1.27 2.53 1.59
N TYR A 73 1.56 2.21 0.34
CA TYR A 73 2.85 1.67 -0.08
C TYR A 73 3.78 2.83 -0.40
N VAL A 74 4.85 2.95 0.37
CA VAL A 74 5.89 3.97 0.17
C VAL A 74 7.04 3.36 -0.61
N TYR A 75 7.41 3.97 -1.71
CA TYR A 75 8.45 3.52 -2.61
C TYR A 75 9.68 4.42 -2.53
N LYS A 76 10.84 3.86 -2.91
CA LYS A 76 12.08 4.59 -3.10
C LYS A 76 12.57 4.44 -4.54
N PRO A 77 13.17 5.48 -5.14
CA PRO A 77 13.74 5.40 -6.47
C PRO A 77 14.93 4.45 -6.47
N LEU A 78 14.91 3.49 -7.39
CA LEU A 78 16.01 2.53 -7.63
C LEU A 78 17.29 3.23 -8.17
N GLY A 79 17.20 4.51 -8.54
CA GLY A 79 18.23 5.27 -9.26
C GLY A 79 19.43 5.77 -8.45
N SER A 80 19.60 5.42 -7.17
CA SER A 80 20.81 5.76 -6.40
C SER A 80 21.69 4.56 -6.04
N TRP A 81 21.49 3.41 -6.68
CA TRP A 81 22.50 2.36 -6.69
C TRP A 81 23.37 2.53 -7.94
N ILE A 82 24.35 3.43 -7.87
CA ILE A 82 25.56 3.23 -8.70
C ILE A 82 26.20 1.97 -8.11
N PRO A 83 26.27 0.82 -8.80
CA PRO A 83 27.00 -0.30 -8.22
C PRO A 83 28.45 0.17 -8.08
N ASN A 84 28.94 0.27 -6.84
CA ASN A 84 30.37 0.29 -6.61
C ASN A 84 30.88 -1.12 -6.89
N ILE A 85 31.01 -1.43 -8.17
CA ILE A 85 31.72 -2.61 -8.66
C ILE A 85 33.18 -2.29 -8.35
N LEU A 86 33.76 -2.95 -7.36
CA LEU A 86 35.18 -2.81 -7.01
C LEU A 86 36.02 -3.01 -8.30
N GLY A 87 36.46 -1.91 -8.91
CA GLY A 87 37.46 -1.93 -9.99
C GLY A 87 37.08 -1.33 -11.35
N GLN A 88 35.93 -0.70 -11.58
CA GLN A 88 35.72 0.00 -12.85
C GLN A 88 36.19 1.46 -12.78
N PRO A 89 37.10 1.92 -13.66
CA PRO A 89 37.52 3.32 -13.69
C PRO A 89 36.30 4.19 -14.02
N THR A 90 35.90 5.03 -13.08
CA THR A 90 34.95 6.11 -13.35
C THR A 90 35.66 7.16 -14.20
N ASN A 91 35.48 7.09 -15.52
CA ASN A 91 35.89 8.16 -16.43
C ASN A 91 34.67 8.72 -17.16
N PRO A 92 34.11 9.82 -16.64
CA PRO A 92 33.62 10.92 -17.48
C PRO A 92 34.24 12.23 -16.94
N ILE A 93 34.91 13.11 -17.67
CA ILE A 93 35.00 13.47 -19.10
C ILE A 93 36.42 14.01 -19.35
#